data_AF-A0A7Z9VUP8-F1
#
_entry.id   AF-A0A7Z9VUP8-F1
#
_cell.length_a   1.000
_cell.length_b   1.000
_cell.length_c   1.000
_cell.angle_alpha   90.00
_cell.angle_beta   90.00
_cell.angle_gamma   90.00
#
_symmetry.space_group_name_H-M   'P 1'
#
loop_
_entity.id
_entity.type
_entity.pdbx_description
1 polymer ?
#
loop_
_entity_poly.entity_id
_entity_poly.type
_entity_poly.pdbx_seq_one_letter_code
_entity_poly.pdbx_strand_id
1 'polypeptide(L)' 'VEEFVVDHENKIVSTPAYMSANRITEVEAGITKLVDEVLKLI' A
#
# COMPACT_ATOMS: atom_id res chain seq x y z
N VAL A 1 -8.02 -1.62 6.72
CA VAL A 1 -6.63 -2.10 6.58
C VAL A 1 -5.77 -0.88 6.35
N GLU A 2 -5.08 -0.43 7.40
CA GLU A 2 -4.11 0.69 7.33
C GLU A 2 -2.67 0.19 7.22
N GLU A 3 -2.47 -1.13 7.19
CA GLU A 3 -1.14 -1.72 7.14
C GLU A 3 -0.58 -1.66 5.72
N PHE A 4 0.36 -0.74 5.53
CA PHE A 4 1.34 -0.76 4.45
C PHE A 4 2.72 -0.54 5.07
N VAL A 5 3.75 -1.09 4.44
CA VAL A 5 5.13 -0.95 4.93
C VAL A 5 5.94 -0.20 3.88
N VAL A 6 6.70 0.80 4.33
CA VAL A 6 7.65 1.55 3.51
C VAL A 6 9.06 1.29 4.03
N ASP A 7 9.91 0.78 3.16
CA ASP A 7 11.36 0.80 3.31
C ASP A 7 11.91 1.98 2.50
N HIS A 8 12.31 3.04 3.19
CA HIS A 8 12.84 4.24 2.56
C HIS A 8 14.28 4.06 2.05
N GLU A 9 15.06 3.17 2.67
CA GLU A 9 16.46 2.92 2.28
C GLU A 9 16.50 2.22 0.92
N ASN A 10 15.65 1.21 0.74
CA ASN A 10 15.56 0.42 -0.49
C ASN A 10 14.45 0.89 -1.44
N LYS A 11 13.69 1.93 -1.07
CA LYS A 11 12.54 2.45 -1.84
C LYS A 11 11.47 1.40 -2.14
N ILE A 12 11.12 0.56 -1.16
CA ILE A 12 10.11 -0.49 -1.31
C ILE A 12 8.84 -0.07 -0.57
N VAL A 13 7.69 -0.16 -1.25
CA VAL A 13 6.37 0.04 -0.63
C VAL A 13 5.55 -1.23 -0.83
N SER A 14 4.92 -1.74 0.22
CA SER A 14 4.11 -2.97 0.17
C SER A 14 2.79 -2.84 0.92
N THR A 15 1.76 -3.56 0.44
CA THR A 15 0.41 -3.60 1.02
C THR A 15 -0.15 -5.03 0.89
N PRO A 16 -0.92 -5.55 1.87
CA PRO A 16 -1.41 -6.93 1.85
C PRO A 16 -2.52 -7.18 0.83
N ALA A 17 -3.25 -6.15 0.38
CA ALA A 17 -4.37 -6.27 -0.58
C ALA A 17 -5.31 -7.44 -0.22
N TYR A 18 -5.58 -8.35 -1.17
CA TYR A 18 -6.45 -9.52 -0.98
C TYR A 18 -5.90 -10.58 -0.01
N MET A 19 -4.66 -10.48 0.46
CA MET A 19 -4.17 -11.34 1.54
C MET A 19 -4.88 -11.05 2.87
N SER A 20 -5.42 -9.84 3.05
CA SER A 20 -6.08 -9.41 4.30
C SER A 20 -7.45 -8.79 4.11
N ALA A 21 -7.78 -8.29 2.91
CA ALA A 21 -9.08 -7.68 2.62
C ALA A 21 -9.95 -8.59 1.74
N ASN A 22 -11.25 -8.62 2.03
CA ASN A 22 -12.21 -9.45 1.29
C ASN A 22 -13.07 -8.64 0.31
N ARG A 23 -13.09 -7.31 0.45
CA ARG A 23 -13.91 -6.42 -0.38
C ARG A 23 -13.01 -5.56 -1.26
N ILE A 24 -13.42 -5.38 -2.51
CA ILE A 24 -12.71 -4.52 -3.47
C ILE A 24 -12.49 -3.09 -2.94
N THR A 25 -13.45 -2.55 -2.19
CA THR A 25 -13.36 -1.21 -1.59
C THR A 25 -12.28 -1.10 -0.51
N GLU A 26 -12.00 -2.19 0.21
CA GLU A 26 -10.93 -2.21 1.23
C GLU A 26 -9.56 -2.35 0.57
N VAL A 27 -9.47 -3.14 -0.50
CA VAL A 27 -8.25 -3.30 -1.31
C VAL A 27 -7.91 -1.99 -2.02
N GLU A 28 -8.91 -1.34 -2.63
CA GLU A 28 -8.74 -0.06 -3.32
C GLU A 28 -8.18 1.00 -2.38
N ALA A 29 -8.75 1.17 -1.19
CA ALA A 29 -8.23 2.11 -0.20
C ALA A 29 -6.76 1.87 0.19
N GLY A 30 -6.33 0.61 0.25
CA GLY A 30 -4.94 0.24 0.55
C GLY A 30 -3.99 0.51 -0.62
N ILE A 31 -4.41 0.16 -1.85
CA ILE A 31 -3.62 0.39 -3.07
C ILE A 31 -3.46 1.89 -3.35
N THR A 32 -4.52 2.68 -3.18
CA THR A 32 -4.48 4.14 -3.39
C THR A 32 -3.41 4.79 -2.51
N LYS A 33 -3.36 4.44 -1.22
CA LYS A 33 -2.31 4.92 -0.30
C LYS A 33 -0.90 4.45 -0.70
N LEU A 34 -0.76 3.21 -1.18
CA LEU A 34 0.53 2.70 -1.65
C LEU A 34 1.05 3.52 -2.83
N VAL A 35 0.19 3.83 -3.80
CA VAL A 35 0.56 4.63 -4.97
C VAL A 35 0.99 6.03 -4.55
N ASP A 36 0.26 6.66 -3.64
CA ASP A 36 0.63 7.97 -3.10
C ASP A 36 2.03 7.97 -2.47
N GLU A 37 2.43 6.90 -1.76
CA GLU A 37 3.79 6.81 -1.23
C GLU A 37 4.86 6.53 -2.27
N VAL A 38 4.56 5.72 -3.29
CA VAL A 38 5.49 5.54 -4.41
C VAL A 38 5.79 6.88 -5.09
N LEU A 39 4.78 7.74 -5.24
CA LEU A 39 4.95 9.08 -5.80
C LEU A 39 5.80 10.02 -4.93
N LYS A 40 5.89 9.78 -3.62
CA LYS A 40 6.74 10.56 -2.70
C LYS A 40 8.21 10.11 -2.68
N LEU A 41 8.54 8.95 -3.26
CA LEU A 41 9.91 8.42 -3.33
C LEU A 41 10.72 8.91 -4.55
N ILE A 42 10.07 9.72 -5.39
CA ILE A 42 10.63 10.30 -6.62
C ILE A 42 11.30 11.64 -6.32
#